data_AF-A0A3M2BHC1-F1
#
_entry.id   AF-A0A3M2BHC1-F1
#
_cell.length_a   1.000
_cell.length_b   1.000
_cell.length_c   1.000
_cell.angle_alpha   90.00
_cell.angle_beta   90.00
_cell.angle_gamma   90.00
#
_symmetry.space_group_name_H-M   'P 1'
#
loop_
_entity.id
_entity.type
_entity.pdbx_description
1 polymer ?
#
loop_
_entity_poly.entity_id
_entity_poly.type
_entity_poly.pdbx_seq_one_letter_code
_entity_poly.pdbx_strand_id
1 'polypeptide(L)'
;MLLEMCSSSLHDAIHKRGYAVKTGLIRRGVVPALLAAILPLLTACGSSSFVKRPAGWKTIELRDDLRGNYDKAWQTAIDTLGRSYDLEIIDKDSGYARTAWKFGILGESPDVLAGRITLKFPDVSDVDRVDVRTDVQQYNIWTEQWEQGFDTVFEREIFGDLSGRLGRVVQ
;
A
#
# COMPACT_ATOMS: atom_id res chain seq x y z
N MET A 1 -20.19 8.21 11.07
CA MET A 1 -20.35 7.93 12.51
C MET A 1 -20.38 6.42 12.67
N LEU A 2 -19.53 5.89 13.55
CA LEU A 2 -19.23 4.47 13.81
C LEU A 2 -18.10 3.84 12.97
N LEU A 3 -16.94 4.50 13.05
CA LEU A 3 -15.66 3.86 13.38
C LEU A 3 -15.78 3.05 14.69
N GLU A 4 -14.86 2.10 14.92
CA GLU A 4 -14.62 1.32 16.17
C GLU A 4 -15.11 -0.13 16.25
N MET A 5 -14.81 -1.00 15.27
CA MET A 5 -15.05 -2.45 15.48
C MET A 5 -13.91 -3.40 15.09
N CYS A 6 -12.69 -2.92 14.78
CA CYS A 6 -11.59 -3.84 14.45
C CYS A 6 -10.49 -3.99 15.52
N SER A 7 -10.53 -3.25 16.65
CA SER A 7 -9.42 -3.24 17.61
C SER A 7 -9.72 -3.88 18.98
N SER A 8 -10.97 -4.21 19.33
CA SER A 8 -11.31 -4.64 20.69
C SER A 8 -11.41 -6.17 20.88
N SER A 9 -11.35 -6.97 19.80
CA SER A 9 -11.62 -8.41 19.92
C SER A 9 -10.40 -9.31 20.18
N LEU A 10 -9.17 -8.78 20.20
CA LEU A 10 -7.98 -9.61 20.42
C LEU A 10 -7.28 -9.42 21.78
N HIS A 11 -7.56 -8.34 22.53
CA HIS A 11 -6.93 -8.11 23.83
C HIS A 11 -7.77 -8.59 25.03
N ASP A 12 -9.06 -8.89 24.84
CA ASP A 12 -9.98 -9.25 25.94
C ASP A 12 -10.30 -10.75 26.04
N ALA A 13 -9.71 -11.58 25.16
CA ALA A 13 -9.96 -13.03 25.15
C ALA A 13 -9.02 -13.85 26.05
N ILE A 14 -7.95 -13.26 26.59
CA ILE A 14 -6.89 -14.01 27.31
C ILE A 14 -6.98 -13.90 28.84
N HIS A 15 -7.77 -12.97 29.41
CA HIS A 15 -7.70 -12.71 30.86
C HIS A 15 -8.89 -13.12 31.74
N LYS A 16 -9.93 -13.77 31.19
CA LYS A 16 -11.05 -14.27 32.01
C LYS A 16 -11.47 -15.67 31.60
N ARG A 17 -10.96 -16.67 32.33
CA ARG A 17 -11.69 -17.89 32.74
C ARG A 17 -10.78 -18.76 33.62
N GLY A 18 -10.68 -18.37 34.89
CA GLY A 18 -10.37 -19.33 35.95
C GLY A 18 -11.57 -20.26 36.10
N TYR A 19 -11.49 -21.48 35.55
CA TYR A 19 -12.45 -22.53 35.83
C TYR A 19 -11.88 -23.44 36.92
N ALA A 20 -12.46 -23.33 38.11
CA ALA A 20 -12.34 -24.31 39.17
C ALA A 20 -12.94 -25.64 38.70
N VAL A 21 -12.11 -26.68 38.68
CA VAL A 21 -12.54 -28.07 38.44
C VAL A 21 -13.14 -28.60 39.75
N LYS A 22 -14.45 -28.82 39.76
CA LYS A 22 -15.12 -29.65 40.78
C LYS A 22 -15.76 -30.85 40.08
N THR A 23 -15.38 -32.02 40.56
CA THR A 23 -15.66 -33.38 40.10
C THR A 23 -17.15 -33.73 40.08
N GLY A 24 -17.57 -34.49 39.07
CA GLY A 24 -18.95 -34.98 38.94
C GLY A 24 -19.05 -36.17 37.97
N LEU A 25 -18.80 -37.36 38.52
CA LEU A 25 -19.37 -38.68 38.21
C LEU A 25 -19.68 -39.07 36.74
N ILE A 26 -18.94 -40.10 36.32
CA ILE A 26 -18.98 -40.83 35.05
C ILE A 26 -20.34 -41.52 34.83
N ARG A 27 -20.95 -41.33 33.65
CA ARG A 27 -21.89 -42.31 33.07
C ARG A 27 -21.59 -42.52 31.59
N ARG A 28 -21.29 -43.78 31.27
CA ARG A 28 -20.93 -44.30 29.93
C ARG A 28 -22.04 -44.05 28.91
N GLY A 29 -21.68 -43.54 27.74
CA GLY A 29 -22.58 -43.43 26.59
C GLY A 29 -21.93 -42.79 25.37
N VAL A 30 -21.38 -43.63 24.50
CA VAL A 30 -21.26 -43.50 23.02
C VAL A 30 -20.82 -42.14 22.44
N VAL A 31 -19.60 -42.16 21.90
CA VAL A 31 -18.95 -41.14 21.06
C VAL A 31 -19.78 -40.83 19.79
N PRO A 32 -19.80 -39.58 19.31
CA PRO A 32 -19.39 -39.40 17.92
C PRO A 32 -18.31 -38.32 17.77
N ALA A 33 -17.24 -38.72 17.11
CA ALA A 33 -16.08 -37.93 16.77
C ALA A 33 -16.42 -36.97 15.63
N LEU A 34 -16.89 -35.77 15.95
CA LEU A 34 -17.35 -34.78 14.97
C LEU A 34 -16.98 -33.34 15.38
N LEU A 35 -15.77 -33.14 15.90
CA LEU A 35 -15.31 -31.84 16.41
C LEU A 35 -13.80 -31.58 16.13
N ALA A 36 -13.31 -32.06 14.99
CA ALA A 36 -11.89 -31.93 14.60
C ALA A 36 -11.69 -31.50 13.13
N ALA A 37 -12.64 -30.78 12.53
CA ALA A 37 -12.56 -30.39 11.11
C ALA A 37 -12.96 -28.92 10.83
N ILE A 38 -12.90 -28.03 11.82
CA ILE A 38 -13.14 -26.60 11.61
C ILE A 38 -12.07 -25.81 12.35
N LEU A 39 -10.96 -25.53 11.66
CA LEU A 39 -9.98 -24.44 11.81
C LEU A 39 -8.65 -24.97 11.24
N PRO A 40 -8.34 -24.59 9.99
CA PRO A 40 -7.68 -23.30 9.81
C PRO A 40 -8.20 -22.58 8.56
N LEU A 41 -9.10 -21.61 8.75
CA LEU A 41 -9.45 -20.60 7.74
C LEU A 41 -8.91 -19.20 8.11
N LEU A 42 -7.93 -19.15 9.03
CA LEU A 42 -7.18 -17.93 9.33
C LEU A 42 -6.02 -17.79 8.34
N THR A 43 -6.35 -17.72 7.04
CA THR A 43 -5.39 -17.28 6.04
C THR A 43 -5.42 -15.76 6.01
N ALA A 44 -4.26 -15.19 6.34
CA ALA A 44 -3.91 -13.78 6.34
C ALA A 44 -4.77 -12.87 5.44
N CYS A 45 -5.39 -11.87 6.07
CA CYS A 45 -5.89 -10.69 5.35
C CYS A 45 -4.68 -9.83 4.96
N GLY A 46 -3.90 -10.28 3.97
CA GLY A 46 -2.96 -9.42 3.24
C GLY A 46 -3.66 -8.84 2.03
N SER A 47 -3.35 -7.58 1.65
CA SER A 47 -3.87 -7.03 0.40
C SER A 47 -3.43 -7.92 -0.75
N SER A 48 -4.40 -8.53 -1.46
CA SER A 48 -4.11 -9.43 -2.59
C SER A 48 -3.37 -8.76 -3.76
N SER A 49 -3.19 -7.44 -3.71
CA SER A 49 -2.58 -6.58 -4.71
C SER A 49 -1.09 -6.33 -4.53
N PHE A 50 -0.51 -6.66 -3.36
CA PHE A 50 0.91 -6.49 -3.08
C PHE A 50 1.73 -7.59 -3.74
N VAL A 51 2.83 -7.21 -4.38
CA VAL A 51 3.76 -8.12 -5.05
C VAL A 51 5.18 -7.83 -4.58
N LYS A 52 5.80 -8.80 -3.91
CA LYS A 52 7.17 -8.76 -3.40
C LYS A 52 8.21 -8.87 -4.51
N ARG A 53 8.34 -7.82 -5.33
CA ARG A 53 9.42 -7.62 -6.31
C ARG A 53 9.66 -6.12 -6.50
N PRO A 54 10.84 -5.72 -6.99
CA PRO A 54 11.11 -4.32 -7.30
C PRO A 54 10.06 -3.74 -8.27
N ALA A 55 9.58 -2.54 -7.96
CA ALA A 55 8.69 -1.79 -8.82
C ALA A 55 9.39 -1.42 -10.14
N GLY A 56 8.69 -1.58 -11.25
CA GLY A 56 9.16 -1.09 -12.54
C GLY A 56 8.95 0.42 -12.69
N TRP A 57 9.74 1.04 -13.55
CA TRP A 57 9.41 2.36 -14.09
C TRP A 57 8.31 2.22 -15.13
N LYS A 58 7.35 3.14 -15.14
CA LYS A 58 6.43 3.32 -16.26
C LYS A 58 6.45 4.75 -16.72
N THR A 59 6.16 4.95 -17.98
CA THR A 59 6.26 6.25 -18.62
C THR A 59 4.87 6.86 -18.81
N ILE A 60 4.77 8.15 -18.56
CA ILE A 60 3.63 8.99 -18.95
C ILE A 60 4.14 9.90 -20.07
N GLU A 61 3.64 9.68 -21.29
CA GLU A 61 3.81 10.64 -22.37
C GLU A 61 3.04 11.91 -22.02
N LEU A 62 3.74 13.05 -22.07
CA LEU A 62 3.11 14.32 -21.81
C LEU A 62 2.13 14.65 -22.93
N ARG A 63 1.02 15.29 -22.57
CA ARG A 63 0.08 15.88 -23.53
C ARG A 63 0.67 17.13 -24.20
N ASP A 64 0.13 17.50 -25.35
CA ASP A 64 0.75 18.49 -26.24
C ASP A 64 0.97 19.87 -25.61
N ASP A 65 0.12 20.32 -24.68
CA ASP A 65 0.31 21.62 -24.00
C ASP A 65 1.39 21.63 -22.91
N LEU A 66 1.99 20.47 -22.61
CA LEU A 66 3.09 20.29 -21.66
C LEU A 66 4.42 19.91 -22.34
N ARG A 67 4.37 19.34 -23.56
CA ARG A 67 5.55 18.97 -24.33
C ARG A 67 6.41 20.20 -24.64
N GLY A 68 7.72 20.06 -24.50
CA GLY A 68 8.69 21.15 -24.67
C GLY A 68 8.60 22.27 -23.61
N ASN A 69 7.72 22.16 -22.61
CA ASN A 69 7.59 23.14 -21.52
C ASN A 69 7.86 22.49 -20.16
N TYR A 70 9.15 22.34 -19.84
CA TYR A 70 9.61 21.67 -18.63
C TYR A 70 9.05 22.30 -17.35
N ASP A 71 9.07 23.63 -17.22
CA ASP A 71 8.58 24.31 -16.02
C ASP A 71 7.11 23.99 -15.74
N LYS A 72 6.28 24.01 -16.79
CA LYS A 72 4.85 23.72 -16.67
C LYS A 72 4.59 22.23 -16.36
N ALA A 73 5.31 21.32 -17.03
CA ALA A 73 5.20 19.89 -16.79
C ALA A 73 5.65 19.52 -15.36
N TRP A 74 6.80 20.06 -14.93
CA TRP A 74 7.34 19.93 -13.58
C TRP A 74 6.36 20.41 -12.53
N GLN A 75 5.88 21.66 -12.65
CA GLN A 75 4.93 22.22 -11.68
C GLN A 75 3.66 21.39 -11.62
N THR A 76 3.14 20.94 -12.76
CA THR A 76 1.95 20.08 -12.82
C THR A 76 2.17 18.76 -12.07
N ALA A 77 3.33 18.12 -12.24
CA ALA A 77 3.65 16.87 -11.55
C ALA A 77 3.77 17.07 -10.02
N ILE A 78 4.53 18.09 -9.61
CA ILE A 78 4.74 18.44 -8.19
C ILE A 78 3.42 18.83 -7.51
N ASP A 79 2.60 19.66 -8.13
CA ASP A 79 1.28 20.06 -7.61
C ASP A 79 0.31 18.88 -7.49
N THR A 80 0.48 17.86 -8.34
CA THR A 80 -0.37 16.67 -8.30
C THR A 80 0.01 15.78 -7.12
N LEU A 81 1.30 15.52 -6.92
CA LEU A 81 1.76 14.73 -5.78
C LEU A 81 1.58 15.46 -4.44
N GLY A 82 1.95 16.75 -4.39
CA GLY A 82 1.92 17.57 -3.17
C GLY A 82 0.52 17.75 -2.56
N ARG A 83 -0.55 17.41 -3.28
CA ARG A 83 -1.93 17.41 -2.75
C ARG A 83 -2.19 16.30 -1.74
N SER A 84 -1.45 15.20 -1.81
CA SER A 84 -1.75 13.99 -1.04
C SER A 84 -0.52 13.29 -0.48
N TYR A 85 0.68 13.73 -0.85
CA TYR A 85 1.94 13.15 -0.44
C TYR A 85 2.93 14.24 -0.07
N ASP A 86 3.65 14.04 1.03
CA ASP A 86 4.76 14.89 1.40
C ASP A 86 5.95 14.64 0.47
N LEU A 87 6.55 15.71 -0.03
CA LEU A 87 7.71 15.64 -0.92
C LEU A 87 8.99 15.62 -0.07
N GLU A 88 9.74 14.53 -0.13
CA GLU A 88 10.98 14.35 0.63
C GLU A 88 12.19 14.90 -0.12
N ILE A 89 12.25 14.63 -1.43
CA ILE A 89 13.32 15.10 -2.31
C ILE A 89 12.69 15.79 -3.51
N ILE A 90 13.13 17.02 -3.75
CA ILE A 90 12.77 17.81 -4.92
C ILE A 90 14.07 18.35 -5.51
N ASP A 91 14.43 17.88 -6.69
CA ASP A 91 15.56 18.37 -7.46
C ASP A 91 15.06 18.73 -8.86
N LYS A 92 14.71 20.02 -9.02
CA LYS A 92 14.18 20.56 -10.26
C LYS A 92 15.23 20.57 -11.37
N ASP A 93 16.51 20.72 -11.06
CA ASP A 93 17.54 20.83 -12.10
C ASP A 93 17.75 19.49 -12.79
N SER A 94 17.68 18.38 -12.05
CA SER A 94 17.74 17.05 -12.63
C SER A 94 16.38 16.49 -13.06
N GLY A 95 15.27 17.16 -12.73
CA GLY A 95 13.93 16.65 -12.99
C GLY A 95 13.58 15.43 -12.14
N TYR A 96 14.14 15.31 -10.93
CA TYR A 96 13.90 14.21 -10.01
C TYR A 96 13.08 14.67 -8.80
N ALA A 97 12.02 13.94 -8.49
CA ALA A 97 11.27 14.13 -7.25
C ALA A 97 10.92 12.80 -6.61
N ARG A 98 10.89 12.76 -5.28
CA ARG A 98 10.48 11.59 -4.50
C ARG A 98 9.68 12.02 -3.29
N THR A 99 8.58 11.33 -3.04
CA THR A 99 7.79 11.54 -1.82
C THR A 99 8.47 10.90 -0.61
N ALA A 100 8.08 11.33 0.59
CA ALA A 100 8.30 10.51 1.78
C ALA A 100 7.49 9.21 1.68
N TRP A 101 7.77 8.27 2.57
CA TRP A 101 6.88 7.14 2.80
C TRP A 101 5.57 7.65 3.42
N LYS A 102 4.46 7.40 2.74
CA LYS A 102 3.12 7.61 3.29
C LYS A 102 2.61 6.30 3.86
N PHE A 103 2.37 6.26 5.16
CA PHE A 103 1.81 5.10 5.84
C PHE A 103 0.29 5.08 5.75
N GLY A 104 -0.31 3.89 5.75
CA GLY A 104 -1.76 3.71 5.65
C GLY A 104 -2.34 4.07 4.28
N ILE A 105 -1.56 3.86 3.20
CA ILE A 105 -2.07 4.00 1.84
C ILE A 105 -3.23 3.04 1.60
N LEU A 106 -4.11 3.36 0.64
CA LEU A 106 -5.31 2.58 0.33
C LEU A 106 -6.32 2.43 1.50
N GLY A 107 -6.20 3.26 2.54
CA GLY A 107 -7.03 3.16 3.75
C GLY A 107 -6.62 2.04 4.70
N GLU A 108 -5.47 1.40 4.47
CA GLU A 108 -4.90 0.40 5.37
C GLU A 108 -4.39 1.02 6.67
N SER A 109 -4.14 0.17 7.67
CA SER A 109 -3.46 0.61 8.90
C SER A 109 -2.06 1.13 8.59
N PRO A 110 -1.60 2.20 9.26
CA PRO A 110 -0.22 2.69 9.16
C PRO A 110 0.85 1.63 9.43
N ASP A 111 0.53 0.61 10.25
CA ASP A 111 1.45 -0.47 10.59
C ASP A 111 1.48 -1.60 9.56
N VAL A 112 0.70 -1.50 8.47
CA VAL A 112 0.54 -2.57 7.48
C VAL A 112 1.16 -2.19 6.14
N LEU A 113 0.91 -0.98 5.64
CA LEU A 113 1.24 -0.62 4.27
C LEU A 113 1.76 0.81 4.16
N ALA A 114 2.89 0.99 3.48
CA ALA A 114 3.46 2.29 3.18
C ALA A 114 3.80 2.43 1.70
N GLY A 115 3.49 3.58 1.10
CA GLY A 115 3.73 3.86 -0.32
C GLY A 115 4.68 5.05 -0.52
N ARG A 116 5.45 5.00 -1.60
CA ARG A 116 6.35 6.08 -2.03
C ARG A 116 6.35 6.21 -3.54
N ILE A 117 6.36 7.44 -4.03
CA ILE A 117 6.31 7.75 -5.45
C ILE A 117 7.63 8.41 -5.83
N THR A 118 8.22 7.99 -6.93
CA THR A 118 9.40 8.60 -7.54
C THR A 118 9.05 9.04 -8.97
N LEU A 119 9.41 10.27 -9.31
CA LEU A 119 9.29 10.88 -10.64
C LEU A 119 10.67 11.18 -11.19
N LYS A 120 10.85 10.99 -12.50
CA LYS A 120 12.03 11.44 -13.22
C LYS A 120 11.64 11.95 -14.61
N PHE A 121 11.98 13.19 -14.92
CA PHE A 121 12.04 13.67 -16.29
C PHE A 121 13.39 13.25 -16.89
N PRO A 122 13.42 12.38 -17.92
CA PRO A 122 14.66 11.84 -18.45
C PRO A 122 15.49 12.88 -19.21
N ASP A 123 14.82 13.83 -19.87
CA ASP A 123 15.42 14.98 -20.53
C ASP A 123 14.66 16.25 -20.13
N VAL A 124 15.35 17.14 -19.40
CA VAL A 124 14.77 18.42 -18.96
C VAL A 124 14.85 19.51 -20.04
N SER A 125 15.69 19.31 -21.06
CA SER A 125 15.89 20.26 -22.17
C SER A 125 14.90 20.05 -23.31
N ASP A 126 14.45 18.81 -23.51
CA ASP A 126 13.41 18.45 -24.47
C ASP A 126 12.39 17.51 -23.82
N VAL A 127 11.46 18.09 -23.06
CA VAL A 127 10.52 17.30 -22.27
C VAL A 127 9.39 16.75 -23.13
N ASP A 128 9.30 15.42 -23.23
CA ASP A 128 8.23 14.72 -23.95
C ASP A 128 7.48 13.71 -23.05
N ARG A 129 8.10 13.29 -21.95
CA ARG A 129 7.60 12.27 -21.04
C ARG A 129 8.11 12.45 -19.61
N VAL A 130 7.48 11.73 -18.69
CA VAL A 130 7.95 11.55 -17.31
C VAL A 130 7.90 10.07 -16.94
N ASP A 131 8.95 9.59 -16.29
CA ASP A 131 9.02 8.24 -15.76
C ASP A 131 8.60 8.25 -14.29
N VAL A 132 7.75 7.30 -13.91
CA VAL A 132 7.15 7.19 -12.59
C VAL A 132 7.38 5.78 -12.05
N ARG A 133 7.78 5.68 -10.78
CA ARG A 133 7.88 4.42 -10.03
C ARG A 133 7.12 4.53 -8.72
N THR A 134 6.39 3.47 -8.37
CA THR A 134 5.67 3.36 -7.09
C THR A 134 6.27 2.24 -6.25
N ASP A 135 7.01 2.61 -5.21
CA ASP A 135 7.57 1.66 -4.25
C ASP A 135 6.57 1.45 -3.10
N VAL A 136 6.38 0.22 -2.66
CA VAL A 136 5.51 -0.12 -1.52
C VAL A 136 6.28 -0.97 -0.51
N GLN A 137 6.00 -0.77 0.77
CA GLN A 137 6.43 -1.65 1.85
C GLN A 137 5.20 -2.22 2.55
N GLN A 138 5.18 -3.54 2.75
CA GLN A 138 4.15 -4.23 3.52
C GLN A 138 4.80 -4.88 4.75
N TYR A 139 4.22 -4.68 5.93
CA TYR A 139 4.71 -5.32 7.14
C TYR A 139 4.27 -6.79 7.19
N ASN A 140 5.23 -7.70 7.26
CA ASN A 140 4.99 -9.12 7.42
C ASN A 140 5.05 -9.49 8.91
N ILE A 141 3.89 -9.80 9.49
CA ILE A 141 3.75 -10.16 10.91
C ILE A 141 4.47 -11.46 11.29
N TRP A 142 4.71 -12.37 10.34
CA TRP A 142 5.34 -13.66 10.60
C TRP A 142 6.85 -13.56 10.68
N THR A 143 7.43 -12.66 9.87
CA THR A 143 8.87 -12.42 9.84
C THR A 143 9.26 -11.17 10.64
N GLU A 144 8.28 -10.42 11.16
CA GLU A 144 8.44 -9.13 11.85
C GLU A 144 9.26 -8.11 11.04
N GLN A 145 9.10 -8.12 9.72
CA GLN A 145 9.92 -7.34 8.79
C GLN A 145 9.07 -6.62 7.75
N TRP A 146 9.54 -5.45 7.35
CA TRP A 146 9.01 -4.75 6.18
C TRP A 146 9.52 -5.41 4.90
N GLU A 147 8.59 -5.85 4.06
CA GLU A 147 8.89 -6.40 2.75
C GLU A 147 8.67 -5.34 1.69
N GLN A 148 9.66 -5.14 0.83
CA GLN A 148 9.55 -4.17 -0.25
C GLN A 148 8.99 -4.82 -1.52
N GLY A 149 8.13 -4.08 -2.19
CA GLY A 149 7.49 -4.51 -3.42
C GLY A 149 6.84 -3.35 -4.16
N PHE A 150 5.79 -3.67 -4.89
CA PHE A 150 4.82 -2.71 -5.40
C PHE A 150 3.40 -3.23 -5.13
N ASP A 151 2.42 -2.35 -5.14
CA ASP A 151 1.01 -2.71 -5.02
C ASP A 151 0.26 -2.27 -6.28
N THR A 152 -0.45 -3.19 -6.92
CA THR A 152 -1.13 -2.95 -8.20
C THR A 152 -2.32 -1.99 -8.11
N VAL A 153 -2.94 -1.84 -6.95
CA VAL A 153 -4.05 -0.89 -6.71
C VAL A 153 -3.46 0.49 -6.46
N PHE A 154 -2.47 0.59 -5.59
CA PHE A 154 -1.75 1.84 -5.34
C PHE A 154 -1.17 2.41 -6.63
N GLU A 155 -0.49 1.56 -7.41
CA GLU A 155 0.05 1.95 -8.71
C GLU A 155 -1.04 2.51 -9.62
N ARG A 156 -2.19 1.83 -9.75
CA ARG A 156 -3.30 2.28 -10.58
C ARG A 156 -3.86 3.63 -10.16
N GLU A 157 -4.01 3.89 -8.86
CA GLU A 157 -4.47 5.19 -8.35
C GLU A 157 -3.49 6.31 -8.72
N ILE A 158 -2.19 6.10 -8.47
CA ILE A 158 -1.16 7.09 -8.78
C ILE A 158 -1.09 7.38 -10.29
N PHE A 159 -1.14 6.35 -11.13
CA PHE A 159 -1.16 6.56 -12.57
C PHE A 159 -2.46 7.20 -13.05
N GLY A 160 -3.61 6.92 -12.41
CA GLY A 160 -4.87 7.61 -12.70
C GLY A 160 -4.79 9.11 -12.43
N ASP A 161 -4.29 9.49 -11.24
CA ASP A 161 -4.15 10.89 -10.83
C ASP A 161 -3.14 11.64 -11.71
N LEU A 162 -1.98 11.04 -11.98
CA LEU A 162 -0.94 11.66 -12.78
C LEU A 162 -1.33 11.75 -14.25
N SER A 163 -1.86 10.67 -14.85
CA SER A 163 -2.26 10.69 -16.27
C SER A 163 -3.39 11.69 -16.53
N GLY A 164 -4.36 11.81 -15.62
CA GLY A 164 -5.44 12.81 -15.74
C GLY A 164 -4.95 14.26 -15.88
N ARG A 165 -3.72 14.57 -15.46
CA ARG A 165 -3.16 15.93 -15.49
C ARG A 165 -1.96 16.07 -16.42
N LEU A 166 -1.15 15.03 -16.58
CA LEU A 166 0.10 15.06 -17.34
C LEU A 166 -0.04 14.50 -18.76
N GLY A 167 -0.90 13.51 -19.00
CA GLY A 167 -1.01 12.88 -20.32
C GLY A 167 -1.36 11.40 -20.26
N ARG A 168 -0.71 10.59 -21.09
CA ARG A 168 -1.11 9.19 -21.31
C ARG A 168 -0.05 8.23 -20.83
N VAL A 169 -0.45 7.19 -20.09
CA VAL A 169 0.45 6.10 -19.71
C VAL A 169 0.79 5.26 -20.94
N VAL A 170 2.08 4.97 -21.11
CA VAL A 170 2.61 4.01 -22.08
C VAL A 170 3.30 2.89 -21.33
N GLN A 171 2.92 1.65 -21.65
CA GLN A 171 3.52 0.42 -21.14
C GLN A 171 4.52 -0.13 -22.14
#